data_AF-X1I184-F1
#
_entry.id   AF-X1I184-F1
#
_cell.length_a   1.000
_cell.length_b   1.000
_cell.length_c   1.000
_cell.angle_alpha   90.00
_cell.angle_beta   90.00
_cell.angle_gamma   90.00
#
_symmetry.space_group_name_H-M   'P 1'
#
loop_
_entity.id
_entity.type
_entity.pdbx_description
1 polymer ?
#
loop_
_entity_poly.entity_id
_entity_poly.type
_entity_poly.pdbx_seq_one_letter_code
_entity_poly.pdbx_strand_id
1 'polypeptide(L)'
;MRKIAIFIVTGVLLLLCATPALANGIPKLPHAFYGSVEINGASAPGGTQVSATVNIGEIISTQNPVTTVGDSFGIGSLYLLVQGYDIPDGATLTFYVNGVSTSQTDTFVAGGGPTPLALTVTIAPAAPSGNGVGGAGPAYYGETTIFGIEGRLLIDSEGKILRAIEATSADGKLTITIPKGTIALDKHGNPLSSLTADIDPSPPDPPEDAHIIGLAYDLGPDGATFDPPITIEYTYDPDEVP
;
A
#
# COMPACT_ATOMS: atom_id res chain seq x y z
N MET A 1 35.11 -49.67 -18.39
CA MET A 1 35.36 -48.45 -17.59
C MET A 1 34.49 -47.29 -18.08
N ARG A 2 33.16 -47.39 -17.93
CA ARG A 2 32.18 -46.46 -18.55
C ARG A 2 31.04 -46.06 -17.61
N LYS A 3 31.24 -46.22 -16.29
CA LYS A 3 30.23 -45.94 -15.25
C LYS A 3 30.72 -45.00 -14.12
N ILE A 4 31.97 -44.53 -14.19
CA ILE A 4 32.56 -43.65 -13.15
C ILE A 4 32.46 -42.16 -13.53
N ALA A 5 32.32 -41.82 -14.82
CA ALA A 5 32.26 -40.43 -15.27
C ALA A 5 30.93 -39.72 -14.99
N ILE A 6 29.83 -40.45 -14.72
CA ILE A 6 28.50 -39.85 -14.54
C ILE A 6 28.28 -39.37 -13.10
N PHE A 7 28.91 -39.98 -12.09
CA PHE A 7 28.72 -39.58 -10.69
C PHE A 7 29.46 -38.30 -10.30
N ILE A 8 30.54 -37.94 -11.01
CA ILE A 8 31.32 -36.72 -10.72
C ILE A 8 30.64 -35.48 -11.29
N VAL A 9 29.84 -35.61 -12.36
CA VAL A 9 29.10 -34.49 -12.96
C VAL A 9 27.86 -34.12 -12.15
N THR A 10 27.21 -35.08 -11.48
CA THR A 10 26.04 -34.82 -10.62
C THR A 10 26.43 -34.22 -9.26
N GLY A 11 27.62 -34.54 -8.73
CA GLY A 11 28.10 -33.99 -7.45
C GLY A 11 28.58 -32.55 -7.51
N VAL A 12 29.04 -32.07 -8.68
CA VAL A 12 29.54 -30.68 -8.85
C VAL A 12 28.42 -29.71 -9.27
N LEU A 13 27.32 -30.20 -9.84
CA LEU A 13 26.18 -29.35 -10.24
C LEU A 13 25.26 -28.98 -9.06
N LEU A 14 25.35 -29.66 -7.92
CA LEU A 14 24.59 -29.36 -6.69
C LEU A 14 25.27 -28.35 -5.76
N LEU A 15 26.43 -27.82 -6.13
CA LEU A 15 27.19 -26.84 -5.34
C LEU A 15 27.05 -25.39 -5.85
N LEU A 16 26.17 -25.12 -6.82
CA LEU A 16 26.01 -23.80 -7.45
C LEU A 16 24.74 -23.01 -7.07
N CYS A 17 23.92 -23.48 -6.13
CA CYS A 17 22.70 -22.75 -5.75
C CYS A 17 22.47 -22.63 -4.24
N ALA A 18 23.54 -22.48 -3.46
CA ALA A 18 23.42 -21.89 -2.14
C ALA A 18 23.84 -20.41 -2.23
N THR A 19 22.98 -19.58 -2.82
CA THR A 19 23.08 -18.14 -2.55
C THR A 19 22.75 -17.97 -1.07
N PRO A 20 23.66 -17.44 -0.22
CA PRO A 20 23.23 -17.03 1.11
C PRO A 20 22.20 -15.91 0.93
N ALA A 21 20.92 -16.24 1.08
CA ALA A 21 19.84 -15.28 1.21
C ALA A 21 19.91 -14.67 2.61
N LEU A 22 20.99 -13.95 2.92
CA LEU A 22 21.14 -13.13 4.12
C LEU A 22 22.10 -11.97 3.78
N ALA A 23 21.60 -10.93 3.12
CA ALA A 23 22.36 -9.70 2.94
C ALA A 23 21.47 -8.46 2.89
N ASN A 24 20.38 -8.41 3.67
CA ASN A 24 19.83 -7.10 4.00
C ASN A 24 20.71 -6.60 5.16
N GLY A 25 21.69 -5.74 4.85
CA GLY A 25 22.62 -5.14 5.82
C GLY A 25 21.87 -4.34 6.90
N ILE A 26 22.56 -3.55 7.73
CA ILE A 26 21.84 -2.63 8.62
C ILE A 26 21.36 -1.43 7.76
N PRO A 27 20.08 -1.02 7.79
CA PRO A 27 19.65 0.18 7.08
C PRO A 27 20.47 1.40 7.49
N LYS A 28 20.68 2.33 6.57
CA LYS A 28 21.29 3.64 6.89
C LYS A 28 20.47 4.32 7.99
N LEU A 29 21.09 5.19 8.79
CA LEU A 29 20.32 6.03 9.72
C LEU A 29 19.34 6.91 8.94
N PRO A 30 18.10 7.08 9.42
CA PRO A 30 17.07 7.81 8.69
C PRO A 30 17.41 9.30 8.57
N HIS A 31 16.98 9.94 7.49
CA HIS A 31 16.90 11.39 7.37
C HIS A 31 15.46 11.82 7.65
N ALA A 32 15.24 12.64 8.68
CA ALA A 32 13.91 13.12 9.09
C ALA A 32 13.55 14.49 8.46
N PHE A 33 12.30 14.67 8.04
CA PHE A 33 11.76 15.91 7.49
C PHE A 33 10.45 16.32 8.17
N TYR A 34 10.21 17.64 8.24
CA TYR A 34 8.95 18.24 8.71
C TYR A 34 8.69 19.57 8.01
N GLY A 35 7.45 20.02 7.99
CA GLY A 35 7.12 21.37 7.55
C GLY A 35 5.68 21.53 7.07
N SER A 36 5.39 22.69 6.51
CA SER A 36 4.07 23.04 6.00
C SER A 36 3.83 22.48 4.59
N VAL A 37 2.57 22.36 4.23
CA VAL A 37 2.12 21.92 2.91
C VAL A 37 1.10 22.90 2.36
N GLU A 38 1.31 23.35 1.13
CA GLU A 38 0.38 24.17 0.36
C GLU A 38 -0.05 23.44 -0.93
N ILE A 39 -1.35 23.43 -1.18
CA ILE A 39 -1.96 22.89 -2.40
C ILE A 39 -2.64 24.04 -3.13
N ASN A 40 -2.26 24.29 -4.38
CA ASN A 40 -2.84 25.35 -5.21
C ASN A 40 -2.80 26.76 -4.54
N GLY A 41 -1.75 27.02 -3.75
CA GLY A 41 -1.55 28.29 -3.04
C GLY A 41 -2.37 28.47 -1.77
N ALA A 42 -3.04 27.42 -1.27
CA ALA A 42 -3.73 27.40 0.01
C ALA A 42 -3.12 26.36 0.96
N SER A 43 -3.19 26.61 2.28
CA SER A 43 -2.78 25.64 3.30
C SER A 43 -3.49 24.30 3.09
N ALA A 44 -2.72 23.22 3.12
CA ALA A 44 -3.27 21.88 2.99
C ALA A 44 -4.15 21.53 4.20
N PRO A 45 -5.23 20.78 4.03
CA PRO A 45 -6.02 20.28 5.15
C PRO A 45 -5.22 19.22 5.95
N GLY A 46 -5.61 19.00 7.20
CA GLY A 46 -5.15 17.84 7.98
C GLY A 46 -5.47 16.53 7.26
N GLY A 47 -4.60 15.53 7.40
CA GLY A 47 -4.71 14.27 6.68
C GLY A 47 -4.09 14.28 5.27
N THR A 48 -3.49 15.39 4.83
CA THR A 48 -2.80 15.44 3.53
C THR A 48 -1.58 14.53 3.55
N GLN A 49 -1.46 13.61 2.58
CA GLN A 49 -0.36 12.66 2.51
C GLN A 49 0.90 13.34 1.96
N VAL A 50 2.02 13.13 2.64
CA VAL A 50 3.36 13.58 2.24
C VAL A 50 4.28 12.37 2.15
N SER A 51 4.99 12.24 1.03
CA SER A 51 5.96 11.17 0.82
C SER A 51 7.21 11.66 0.10
N ALA A 52 8.24 10.82 0.11
CA ALA A 52 9.46 11.04 -0.64
C ALA A 52 9.88 9.78 -1.41
N THR A 53 10.47 9.96 -2.59
CA THR A 53 11.21 8.92 -3.32
C THR A 53 12.68 9.30 -3.37
N VAL A 54 13.55 8.33 -3.62
CA VAL A 54 14.98 8.55 -3.85
C VAL A 54 15.37 8.13 -5.26
N ASN A 55 16.34 8.82 -5.86
CA ASN A 55 16.80 8.51 -7.22
C ASN A 55 17.76 7.30 -7.30
N ILE A 56 18.42 6.95 -6.20
CA ILE A 56 19.38 5.85 -6.10
C ILE A 56 19.12 5.08 -4.81
N GLY A 57 18.95 3.76 -4.91
CA GLY A 57 18.58 2.87 -3.81
C GLY A 57 17.07 2.76 -3.61
N GLU A 58 16.66 2.05 -2.56
CA GLU A 58 15.25 1.83 -2.24
C GLU A 58 14.90 2.31 -0.82
N ILE A 59 13.73 2.95 -0.68
CA ILE A 59 13.22 3.41 0.63
C ILE A 59 12.46 2.27 1.31
N ILE A 60 12.76 2.02 2.57
CA ILE A 60 11.98 1.16 3.46
C ILE A 60 10.79 1.97 3.96
N SER A 61 9.57 1.44 3.81
CA SER A 61 8.31 2.16 4.01
C SER A 61 7.88 2.30 5.48
N THR A 62 8.81 2.44 6.42
CA THR A 62 8.52 2.45 7.87
C THR A 62 7.76 3.70 8.33
N GLN A 63 8.03 4.87 7.73
CA GLN A 63 7.40 6.16 8.06
C GLN A 63 7.45 7.13 6.87
N ASN A 64 7.21 6.58 5.70
CA ASN A 64 7.09 7.27 4.43
C ASN A 64 6.12 6.43 3.57
N PRO A 65 4.87 6.87 3.42
CA PRO A 65 4.35 8.22 3.66
C PRO A 65 4.06 8.60 5.14
N VAL A 66 3.74 9.88 5.37
CA VAL A 66 3.10 10.44 6.58
C VAL A 66 1.93 11.35 6.21
N THR A 67 1.13 11.78 7.19
CA THR A 67 0.02 12.73 6.98
C THR A 67 0.20 14.02 7.78
N THR A 68 -0.33 15.14 7.26
CA THR A 68 -0.35 16.41 7.99
C THR A 68 -1.32 16.38 9.19
N VAL A 69 -1.00 17.12 10.24
CA VAL A 69 -1.95 17.56 11.28
C VAL A 69 -2.10 19.06 11.14
N GLY A 70 -3.31 19.52 10.80
CA GLY A 70 -3.47 20.86 10.23
C GLY A 70 -2.78 20.94 8.87
N ASP A 71 -2.00 21.99 8.65
CA ASP A 71 -1.29 22.23 7.38
C ASP A 71 0.12 21.64 7.33
N SER A 72 0.55 20.92 8.36
CA SER A 72 1.96 20.57 8.55
C SER A 72 2.18 19.08 8.85
N PHE A 73 3.26 18.49 8.34
CA PHE A 73 3.75 17.15 8.68
C PHE A 73 4.97 17.25 9.60
N GLY A 74 5.19 16.26 10.47
CA GLY A 74 6.24 16.29 11.50
C GLY A 74 6.04 17.31 12.62
N ILE A 75 4.95 18.09 12.61
CA ILE A 75 4.52 19.01 13.67
C ILE A 75 3.17 18.53 14.17
N GLY A 76 3.09 18.07 15.43
CA GLY A 76 1.89 17.40 15.96
C GLY A 76 1.56 16.07 15.27
N SER A 77 2.43 15.62 14.36
CA SER A 77 2.38 14.37 13.58
C SER A 77 3.80 13.77 13.50
N LEU A 78 3.93 12.58 12.92
CA LEU A 78 5.21 11.91 12.73
C LEU A 78 6.07 12.63 11.67
N TYR A 79 7.40 12.65 11.87
CA TYR A 79 8.36 13.11 10.85
C TYR A 79 8.31 12.24 9.61
N LEU A 80 8.46 12.80 8.41
CA LEU A 80 8.70 11.97 7.23
C LEU A 80 10.13 11.41 7.32
N LEU A 81 10.28 10.08 7.36
CA LEU A 81 11.61 9.45 7.42
C LEU A 81 11.99 8.86 6.07
N VAL A 82 13.16 9.23 5.57
CA VAL A 82 13.77 8.56 4.42
C VAL A 82 14.86 7.63 4.93
N GLN A 83 14.77 6.34 4.61
CA GLN A 83 15.70 5.32 5.07
C GLN A 83 15.77 4.16 4.06
N GLY A 84 16.94 3.56 3.89
CA GLY A 84 17.15 2.40 3.01
C GLY A 84 18.47 1.70 3.28
N TYR A 85 18.66 0.51 2.71
CA TYR A 85 19.91 -0.26 2.87
C TYR A 85 21.04 0.29 1.97
N ASP A 86 20.67 0.77 0.79
CA ASP A 86 21.56 1.07 -0.33
C ASP A 86 21.43 2.51 -0.85
N ILE A 87 20.87 3.41 -0.04
CA ILE A 87 20.79 4.84 -0.36
C ILE A 87 22.14 5.52 -0.03
N PRO A 88 22.86 6.07 -1.02
CA PRO A 88 24.10 6.79 -0.76
C PRO A 88 23.82 8.20 -0.21
N ASP A 89 24.72 8.70 0.64
CA ASP A 89 24.74 10.13 0.99
C ASP A 89 24.91 10.95 -0.30
N GLY A 90 24.14 12.02 -0.46
CA GLY A 90 24.10 12.76 -1.71
C GLY A 90 22.97 12.36 -2.66
N ALA A 91 22.25 11.26 -2.40
CA ALA A 91 21.12 10.86 -3.24
C ALA A 91 20.03 11.94 -3.24
N THR A 92 19.40 12.15 -4.40
CA THR A 92 18.36 13.15 -4.57
C THR A 92 17.03 12.58 -4.14
N LEU A 93 16.42 13.26 -3.16
CA LEU A 93 15.06 13.02 -2.71
C LEU A 93 14.10 13.84 -3.55
N THR A 94 12.97 13.28 -3.90
CA THR A 94 11.85 14.00 -4.54
C THR A 94 10.63 13.85 -3.67
N PHE A 95 9.94 14.95 -3.39
CA PHE A 95 8.79 14.96 -2.50
C PHE A 95 7.47 14.97 -3.27
N TYR A 96 6.45 14.38 -2.65
CA TYR A 96 5.13 14.24 -3.22
C TYR A 96 4.08 14.63 -2.18
N VAL A 97 3.02 15.26 -2.66
CA VAL A 97 1.82 15.57 -1.88
C VAL A 97 0.65 14.88 -2.56
N ASN A 98 -0.05 14.01 -1.84
CA ASN A 98 -1.11 13.13 -2.37
C ASN A 98 -0.69 12.27 -3.58
N GLY A 99 0.61 12.00 -3.73
CA GLY A 99 1.20 11.27 -4.86
C GLY A 99 1.54 12.13 -6.08
N VAL A 100 1.29 13.45 -6.03
CA VAL A 100 1.73 14.39 -7.07
C VAL A 100 3.10 14.93 -6.68
N SER A 101 4.08 14.84 -7.59
CA SER A 101 5.41 15.39 -7.34
C SER A 101 5.33 16.90 -7.14
N THR A 102 5.95 17.39 -6.08
CA THR A 102 6.08 18.84 -5.85
C THR A 102 7.18 19.46 -6.73
N SER A 103 7.95 18.63 -7.45
CA SER A 103 9.23 19.00 -8.11
C SER A 103 10.30 19.52 -7.15
N GLN A 104 10.02 19.57 -5.85
CA GLN A 104 10.99 19.95 -4.85
C GLN A 104 11.85 18.75 -4.50
N THR A 105 13.13 19.04 -4.28
CA THR A 105 14.13 18.03 -4.00
C THR A 105 14.99 18.43 -2.82
N ASP A 106 15.53 17.44 -2.12
CA ASP A 106 16.58 17.62 -1.11
C ASP A 106 17.60 16.49 -1.23
N THR A 107 18.66 16.53 -0.44
CA THR A 107 19.74 15.56 -0.46
C THR A 107 19.61 14.61 0.73
N PHE A 108 19.73 13.31 0.47
CA PHE A 108 19.82 12.32 1.53
C PHE A 108 21.15 12.45 2.28
N VAL A 109 21.07 12.46 3.61
CA VAL A 109 22.20 12.41 4.53
C VAL A 109 21.83 11.40 5.61
N ALA A 110 22.60 10.33 5.75
CA ALA A 110 22.35 9.33 6.77
C ALA A 110 22.36 9.97 8.17
N GLY A 111 21.26 9.83 8.91
CA GLY A 111 21.09 10.46 10.23
C GLY A 111 20.83 11.97 10.20
N GLY A 112 20.47 12.52 9.03
CA GLY A 112 20.12 13.93 8.88
C GLY A 112 18.79 14.32 9.53
N GLY A 113 18.62 15.62 9.76
CA GLY A 113 17.37 16.22 10.24
C GLY A 113 17.21 16.31 11.77
N PRO A 114 16.00 16.69 12.24
CA PRO A 114 14.82 16.98 11.43
C PRO A 114 15.02 18.23 10.57
N THR A 115 14.85 18.06 9.26
CA THR A 115 15.10 19.10 8.24
C THR A 115 13.79 19.80 7.90
N PRO A 116 13.73 21.14 7.97
CA PRO A 116 12.53 21.89 7.62
C PRO A 116 12.30 21.90 6.11
N LEU A 117 11.08 21.61 5.68
CA LEU A 117 10.68 21.48 4.28
C LEU A 117 9.26 22.01 4.08
N ALA A 118 9.15 23.21 3.51
CA ALA A 118 7.87 23.77 3.08
C ALA A 118 7.52 23.23 1.69
N LEU A 119 6.47 22.42 1.59
CA LEU A 119 6.03 21.82 0.35
C LEU A 119 4.94 22.66 -0.32
N THR A 120 5.07 22.86 -1.62
CA THR A 120 4.05 23.49 -2.44
C THR A 120 3.80 22.63 -3.67
N VAL A 121 2.55 22.32 -3.93
CA VAL A 121 2.15 21.58 -5.12
C VAL A 121 1.00 22.29 -5.83
N THR A 122 1.07 22.33 -7.16
CA THR A 122 -0.10 22.66 -7.99
C THR A 122 -0.67 21.36 -8.51
N ILE A 123 -1.84 20.99 -8.01
CA ILE A 123 -2.57 19.83 -8.48
C ILE A 123 -3.62 20.37 -9.45
N ALA A 124 -3.36 20.19 -10.74
CA ALA A 124 -4.30 20.56 -11.78
C ALA A 124 -5.63 19.81 -11.54
N PRO A 125 -6.79 20.51 -11.58
CA PRO A 125 -8.07 19.83 -11.71
C PRO A 125 -7.99 18.94 -12.95
N ALA A 126 -8.38 17.67 -12.83
CA ALA A 126 -8.41 16.78 -13.98
C ALA A 126 -9.23 17.44 -15.10
N ALA A 127 -8.64 17.56 -16.31
CA ALA A 127 -9.33 18.14 -17.46
C ALA A 127 -10.59 17.32 -17.78
N PRO A 128 -11.72 17.96 -18.11
CA PRO A 128 -12.96 17.24 -18.41
C PRO A 128 -12.79 16.47 -19.72
N SER A 129 -12.84 15.15 -19.69
CA SER A 129 -12.90 14.34 -20.91
C SER A 129 -14.33 14.34 -21.46
N GLY A 130 -14.64 15.19 -22.44
CA GLY A 130 -15.72 14.95 -23.39
C GLY A 130 -15.29 13.84 -24.36
N ASN A 131 -16.11 12.86 -24.75
CA ASN A 131 -17.50 12.99 -25.18
C ASN A 131 -18.33 11.75 -24.78
N GLY A 132 -19.51 11.99 -24.21
CA GLY A 132 -20.62 11.03 -24.19
C GLY A 132 -21.21 10.73 -22.81
N VAL A 133 -22.01 11.68 -22.29
CA VAL A 133 -23.09 11.52 -21.29
C VAL A 133 -22.88 10.48 -20.17
N GLY A 134 -22.37 10.96 -19.03
CA GLY A 134 -22.30 10.25 -17.74
C GLY A 134 -21.11 10.76 -16.94
N GLY A 135 -21.30 11.82 -16.17
CA GLY A 135 -20.21 12.59 -15.56
C GLY A 135 -19.51 11.84 -14.43
N ALA A 136 -18.27 11.39 -14.69
CA ALA A 136 -17.36 10.97 -13.63
C ALA A 136 -16.99 12.21 -12.80
N GLY A 137 -17.62 12.33 -11.63
CA GLY A 137 -17.28 13.33 -10.63
C GLY A 137 -15.87 13.14 -10.07
N PRO A 138 -15.47 13.96 -9.09
CA PRO A 138 -14.13 13.88 -8.50
C PRO A 138 -13.85 12.47 -7.99
N ALA A 139 -12.64 11.96 -8.26
CA ALA A 139 -12.13 10.76 -7.61
C ALA A 139 -11.92 11.05 -6.12
N TYR A 140 -12.65 10.35 -5.27
CA TYR A 140 -12.44 10.31 -3.83
C TYR A 140 -11.33 9.29 -3.54
N TYR A 141 -10.46 9.66 -2.60
CA TYR A 141 -9.44 8.75 -2.08
C TYR A 141 -9.96 8.19 -0.77
N GLY A 142 -10.24 6.90 -0.77
CA GLY A 142 -10.42 6.12 0.44
C GLY A 142 -9.16 5.35 0.82
N GLU A 143 -9.16 4.78 2.01
CA GLU A 143 -8.07 3.95 2.52
C GLU A 143 -8.40 2.47 2.36
N THR A 144 -7.39 1.62 2.13
CA THR A 144 -7.58 0.18 2.20
C THR A 144 -6.58 -0.42 3.19
N THR A 145 -7.05 -1.31 4.05
CA THR A 145 -6.18 -2.15 4.89
C THR A 145 -6.64 -3.59 4.74
N ILE A 146 -6.03 -4.32 3.82
CA ILE A 146 -6.45 -5.68 3.47
C ILE A 146 -5.31 -6.61 3.86
N PHE A 147 -5.54 -7.48 4.84
CA PHE A 147 -4.55 -8.41 5.40
C PHE A 147 -3.31 -7.69 5.96
N GLY A 148 -3.51 -6.54 6.60
CA GLY A 148 -2.43 -5.67 7.07
C GLY A 148 -1.66 -4.93 5.98
N ILE A 149 -2.07 -5.04 4.71
CA ILE A 149 -1.50 -4.29 3.59
C ILE A 149 -2.28 -2.98 3.44
N GLU A 150 -1.62 -1.87 3.74
CA GLU A 150 -2.15 -0.54 3.52
C GLU A 150 -2.10 -0.15 2.03
N GLY A 151 -3.16 0.50 1.56
CA GLY A 151 -3.30 0.89 0.16
C GLY A 151 -4.31 2.02 -0.01
N ARG A 152 -4.65 2.30 -1.28
CA ARG A 152 -5.58 3.38 -1.65
C ARG A 152 -6.77 2.83 -2.40
N LEU A 153 -7.96 3.20 -1.93
CA LEU A 153 -9.21 2.99 -2.65
C LEU A 153 -9.40 4.19 -3.58
N LEU A 154 -9.25 3.94 -4.88
CA LEU A 154 -9.54 4.92 -5.92
C LEU A 154 -10.99 4.74 -6.37
N ILE A 155 -11.86 5.66 -5.99
CA ILE A 155 -13.30 5.58 -6.22
C ILE A 155 -13.85 6.94 -6.64
N ASP A 156 -14.87 7.03 -7.48
CA ASP A 156 -15.49 8.32 -7.83
C ASP A 156 -16.72 8.66 -6.98
N SER A 157 -17.35 9.81 -7.26
CA SER A 157 -18.55 10.30 -6.58
C SER A 157 -19.75 9.36 -6.66
N GLU A 158 -19.76 8.46 -7.64
CA GLU A 158 -20.84 7.49 -7.86
C GLU A 158 -20.52 6.13 -7.22
N GLY A 159 -19.38 6.01 -6.53
CA GLY A 159 -18.92 4.77 -5.92
C GLY A 159 -18.13 3.89 -6.88
N LYS A 160 -17.79 4.35 -8.09
CA LYS A 160 -17.12 3.51 -9.07
C LYS A 160 -15.63 3.40 -8.79
N ILE A 161 -15.15 2.18 -8.60
CA ILE A 161 -13.73 1.89 -8.42
C ILE A 161 -12.97 2.14 -9.72
N LEU A 162 -11.93 2.95 -9.64
CA LEU A 162 -11.16 3.44 -10.77
C LEU A 162 -9.92 2.59 -11.07
N ARG A 163 -9.49 1.75 -10.12
CA ARG A 163 -8.39 0.80 -10.24
C ARG A 163 -8.74 -0.50 -9.55
N ALA A 164 -8.48 -1.63 -10.21
CA ALA A 164 -8.71 -2.94 -9.64
C ALA A 164 -7.89 -3.13 -8.35
N ILE A 165 -8.49 -3.81 -7.38
CA ILE A 165 -7.87 -4.21 -6.12
C ILE A 165 -7.72 -5.73 -6.15
N GLU A 166 -6.53 -6.21 -5.87
CA GLU A 166 -6.23 -7.63 -5.71
C GLU A 166 -5.30 -7.76 -4.51
N ALA A 167 -5.71 -8.55 -3.54
CA ALA A 167 -4.97 -8.75 -2.30
C ALA A 167 -5.12 -10.20 -1.84
N THR A 168 -4.00 -10.77 -1.38
CA THR A 168 -3.92 -12.17 -0.92
C THR A 168 -3.41 -12.19 0.52
N SER A 169 -4.00 -13.03 1.35
CA SER A 169 -3.62 -13.21 2.75
C SER A 169 -2.20 -13.76 2.87
N ALA A 170 -1.55 -13.51 4.01
CA ALA A 170 -0.16 -13.92 4.23
C ALA A 170 0.07 -15.44 4.12
N ASP A 171 -0.96 -16.25 4.42
CA ASP A 171 -0.93 -17.70 4.27
C ASP A 171 -1.27 -18.19 2.84
N GLY A 172 -1.59 -17.28 1.93
CA GLY A 172 -1.96 -17.58 0.55
C GLY A 172 -3.34 -18.22 0.38
N LYS A 173 -4.13 -18.39 1.45
CA LYS A 173 -5.40 -19.12 1.40
C LYS A 173 -6.55 -18.26 0.89
N LEU A 174 -6.58 -16.96 1.19
CA LEU A 174 -7.66 -16.06 0.81
C LEU A 174 -7.17 -14.98 -0.16
N THR A 175 -7.84 -14.86 -1.32
CA THR A 175 -7.62 -13.76 -2.26
C THR A 175 -8.92 -12.99 -2.49
N ILE A 176 -8.86 -11.66 -2.39
CA ILE A 176 -9.96 -10.75 -2.68
C ILE A 176 -9.64 -10.01 -3.97
N THR A 177 -10.56 -10.03 -4.93
CA THR A 177 -10.45 -9.32 -6.20
C THR A 177 -11.66 -8.42 -6.42
N ILE A 178 -11.39 -7.13 -6.60
CA ILE A 178 -12.39 -6.11 -6.91
C ILE A 178 -12.03 -5.49 -8.26
N PRO A 179 -12.78 -5.80 -9.33
CA PRO A 179 -12.50 -5.27 -10.66
C PRO A 179 -12.61 -3.74 -10.72
N LYS A 180 -11.84 -3.14 -11.63
CA LYS A 180 -12.07 -1.75 -12.03
C LYS A 180 -13.47 -1.61 -12.61
N GLY A 181 -14.18 -0.56 -12.21
CA GLY A 181 -15.52 -0.23 -12.68
C GLY A 181 -16.65 -0.71 -11.77
N THR A 182 -16.34 -1.48 -10.72
CA THR A 182 -17.31 -1.88 -9.69
C THR A 182 -17.80 -0.68 -8.91
N ILE A 183 -19.12 -0.54 -8.77
CA ILE A 183 -19.78 0.41 -7.88
C ILE A 183 -19.71 -0.16 -6.47
N ALA A 184 -19.03 0.53 -5.57
CA ALA A 184 -18.83 0.15 -4.17
C ALA A 184 -19.42 1.22 -3.24
N LEU A 185 -20.47 0.86 -2.50
CA LEU A 185 -21.22 1.79 -1.64
C LEU A 185 -21.29 1.29 -0.20
N ASP A 186 -21.36 2.21 0.76
CA ASP A 186 -21.64 1.92 2.17
C ASP A 186 -23.11 1.54 2.39
N LYS A 187 -23.47 1.18 3.63
CA LYS A 187 -24.85 0.82 4.01
C LYS A 187 -25.89 1.93 3.80
N HIS A 188 -25.46 3.18 3.63
CA HIS A 188 -26.33 4.33 3.40
C HIS A 188 -26.40 4.70 1.91
N GLY A 189 -25.69 3.98 1.03
CA GLY A 189 -25.63 4.23 -0.40
C GLY A 189 -24.61 5.30 -0.83
N ASN A 190 -23.67 5.68 0.04
CA ASN A 190 -22.59 6.61 -0.29
C ASN A 190 -21.36 5.84 -0.82
N PRO A 191 -20.49 6.45 -1.65
CA PRO A 191 -19.21 5.85 -2.04
C PRO A 191 -18.40 5.39 -0.83
N LEU A 192 -17.80 4.21 -0.91
CA LEU A 192 -16.91 3.72 0.14
C LEU A 192 -15.72 4.68 0.36
N SER A 193 -15.48 5.02 1.62
CA SER A 193 -14.29 5.77 2.05
C SER A 193 -13.19 4.88 2.59
N SER A 194 -13.50 3.62 2.90
CA SER A 194 -12.52 2.63 3.33
C SER A 194 -12.92 1.23 2.92
N LEU A 195 -11.95 0.31 2.90
CA LEU A 195 -12.16 -1.12 2.73
C LEU A 195 -11.15 -1.88 3.59
N THR A 196 -11.61 -2.78 4.44
CA THR A 196 -10.74 -3.56 5.33
C THR A 196 -11.02 -5.06 5.20
N ALA A 197 -9.97 -5.86 5.41
CA ALA A 197 -10.11 -7.29 5.63
C ALA A 197 -9.06 -7.72 6.64
N ASP A 198 -9.49 -8.13 7.82
CA ASP A 198 -8.59 -8.54 8.91
C ASP A 198 -9.01 -9.91 9.45
N ILE A 199 -8.08 -10.60 10.12
CA ILE A 199 -8.41 -11.87 10.79
C ILE A 199 -9.35 -11.56 11.95
N ASP A 200 -10.48 -12.26 12.00
CA ASP A 200 -11.35 -12.24 13.18
C ASP A 200 -10.81 -13.23 14.23
N PRO A 201 -10.29 -12.76 15.37
CA PRO A 201 -9.76 -13.65 16.41
C PRO A 201 -10.87 -14.34 17.22
N SER A 202 -12.13 -13.95 17.06
CA SER A 202 -13.27 -14.46 17.82
C SER A 202 -14.49 -14.75 16.94
N PRO A 203 -14.35 -15.63 15.92
CA PRO A 203 -15.47 -16.00 15.07
C PRO A 203 -16.56 -16.70 15.89
N PRO A 204 -17.83 -16.67 15.41
CA PRO A 204 -18.91 -17.42 16.05
C PRO A 204 -18.62 -18.93 16.03
N ASP A 205 -19.09 -19.63 17.06
CA ASP A 205 -18.96 -21.08 17.13
C ASP A 205 -19.63 -21.75 15.92
N PRO A 206 -19.02 -22.80 15.34
CA PRO A 206 -19.65 -23.55 14.26
C PRO A 206 -20.91 -24.27 14.76
N PRO A 207 -21.85 -24.61 13.87
CA PRO A 207 -23.01 -25.45 14.21
C PRO A 207 -22.62 -26.78 14.87
N GLU A 208 -23.58 -27.43 15.54
CA GLU A 208 -23.41 -28.81 16.02
C GLU A 208 -23.00 -29.72 14.84
N ASP A 209 -21.98 -30.55 15.06
CA ASP A 209 -21.32 -31.41 14.05
C ASP A 209 -20.51 -30.68 12.95
N ALA A 210 -20.14 -29.41 13.13
CA ALA A 210 -19.25 -28.68 12.23
C ALA A 210 -17.97 -28.19 12.93
N HIS A 211 -16.92 -27.93 12.15
CA HIS A 211 -15.63 -27.40 12.60
C HIS A 211 -15.17 -26.35 11.60
N ILE A 212 -14.36 -25.38 12.07
CA ILE A 212 -13.82 -24.32 11.22
C ILE A 212 -12.53 -24.83 10.56
N ILE A 213 -12.50 -24.83 9.23
CA ILE A 213 -11.33 -25.20 8.41
C ILE A 213 -10.67 -23.93 7.83
N GLY A 214 -9.91 -23.22 8.66
CA GLY A 214 -9.15 -22.03 8.25
C GLY A 214 -9.35 -20.83 9.16
N LEU A 215 -8.85 -19.68 8.71
CA LEU A 215 -9.01 -18.39 9.37
C LEU A 215 -10.37 -17.78 9.02
N ALA A 216 -11.02 -17.19 10.02
CA ALA A 216 -12.14 -16.29 9.82
C ALA A 216 -11.63 -14.86 9.58
N TYR A 217 -12.35 -14.11 8.75
CA TYR A 217 -12.00 -12.74 8.41
C TYR A 217 -13.20 -11.83 8.63
N ASP A 218 -12.92 -10.65 9.20
CA ASP A 218 -13.86 -9.54 9.30
C ASP A 218 -13.64 -8.59 8.11
N LEU A 219 -14.71 -8.31 7.37
CA LEU A 219 -14.67 -7.50 6.15
C LEU A 219 -15.41 -6.20 6.38
N GLY A 220 -14.70 -5.08 6.34
CA GLY A 220 -15.24 -3.77 6.59
C GLY A 220 -15.32 -2.88 5.34
N PRO A 221 -16.22 -1.88 5.32
CA PRO A 221 -17.21 -1.60 6.37
C PRO A 221 -18.48 -2.48 6.25
N ASP A 222 -19.12 -2.74 7.38
CA ASP A 222 -20.38 -3.47 7.45
C ASP A 222 -21.47 -2.89 6.53
N GLY A 223 -22.11 -3.78 5.79
CA GLY A 223 -23.19 -3.41 4.87
C GLY A 223 -22.71 -2.75 3.58
N ALA A 224 -21.42 -2.82 3.28
CA ALA A 224 -20.90 -2.47 1.96
C ALA A 224 -21.56 -3.31 0.85
N THR A 225 -21.82 -2.68 -0.29
CA THR A 225 -22.39 -3.33 -1.48
C THR A 225 -21.50 -3.11 -2.69
N PHE A 226 -21.49 -4.08 -3.61
CA PHE A 226 -20.65 -4.08 -4.80
C PHE A 226 -21.42 -4.52 -6.05
N ASP A 227 -21.34 -3.74 -7.14
CA ASP A 227 -21.95 -4.06 -8.43
C ASP A 227 -21.01 -3.73 -9.61
N PRO A 228 -20.51 -4.72 -10.37
CA PRO A 228 -20.78 -6.16 -10.23
C PRO A 228 -20.18 -6.76 -8.93
N PRO A 229 -20.60 -7.98 -8.55
CA PRO A 229 -20.05 -8.69 -7.40
C PRO A 229 -18.52 -8.81 -7.44
N ILE A 230 -17.90 -8.75 -6.26
CA ILE A 230 -16.47 -9.01 -6.09
C ILE A 230 -16.20 -10.51 -6.00
N THR A 231 -14.96 -10.90 -6.22
CA THR A 231 -14.54 -12.30 -6.06
C THR A 231 -13.75 -12.46 -4.77
N ILE A 232 -14.12 -13.48 -3.99
CA ILE A 232 -13.38 -13.94 -2.82
C ILE A 232 -13.04 -15.41 -3.08
N GLU A 233 -11.77 -15.70 -3.27
CA GLU A 233 -11.27 -17.05 -3.51
C GLU A 233 -10.61 -17.57 -2.24
N TYR A 234 -11.12 -18.69 -1.71
CA TYR A 234 -10.61 -19.34 -0.51
C TYR A 234 -10.13 -20.75 -0.84
N THR A 235 -8.87 -21.04 -0.53
CA THR A 235 -8.26 -22.35 -0.70
C THR A 235 -8.12 -23.05 0.65
N TYR A 236 -8.50 -24.32 0.71
CA TYR A 236 -8.36 -25.16 1.89
C TYR A 236 -7.79 -26.53 1.51
N ASP A 237 -7.21 -27.23 2.50
CA ASP A 237 -6.73 -28.59 2.31
C ASP A 237 -7.91 -29.58 2.51
N PRO A 238 -8.28 -30.40 1.52
CA PRO A 238 -9.36 -31.37 1.68
C PRO A 238 -9.08 -32.40 2.79
N ASP A 239 -7.83 -32.64 3.16
CA ASP A 239 -7.47 -33.55 4.26
C ASP A 239 -7.73 -32.91 5.64
N GLU A 240 -7.95 -31.60 5.73
CA GLU A 240 -8.39 -30.89 6.95
C GLU A 240 -9.90 -31.06 7.22
N VAL A 241 -10.64 -31.67 6.29
CA VAL A 241 -12.07 -32.01 6.45
C VAL A 241 -12.18 -33.42 7.09
N PRO A 242 -12.69 -33.54 8.33
CA PRO A 242 -12.95 -34.77 9.08
C PRO A 242 -13.89 -35.76 8.41
#